data_AF-A0A0M3RUW0-F1
#
_entry.id   AF-A0A0M3RUW0-F1
#
_cell.length_a   1.000
_cell.length_b   1.000
_cell.length_c   1.000
_cell.angle_alpha   90.00
_cell.angle_beta   90.00
_cell.angle_gamma   90.00
#
_symmetry.space_group_name_H-M   'P 1'
#
loop_
_entity.id
_entity.type
_entity.pdbx_description
1 polymer ?
#
loop_
_entity_poly.entity_id
_entity_poly.type
_entity_poly.pdbx_seq_one_letter_code
_entity_poly.pdbx_strand_id
1 'polypeptide(L)'
;MTGQKAGGIFGDYPVLRLMHFLLEYIDYFVMGTAVLATVWYCRFAYTTFRPPIRVGALWALILGPMLVAVSMLAHLAENLYHALERVLQHAFHFDFRFYSLMLMGVVFLGISSYMLWQVWLLCRGRSRASRQIWWAALVLSGLSAPTVVFTPIGLLPTLACVVSVVGLRFIYKPIEELQPVA
;
A
#
# COMPACT_ATOMS: atom_id res chain seq x y z
N MET A 1 40.01 -40.42 -1.85
CA MET A 1 38.57 -40.65 -2.09
C MET A 1 37.86 -39.33 -1.90
N THR A 2 37.54 -38.70 -3.02
CA THR A 2 37.03 -37.35 -3.17
C THR A 2 35.52 -37.31 -2.91
N GLY A 3 35.13 -36.64 -1.83
CA GLY A 3 33.73 -36.34 -1.53
C GLY A 3 33.15 -35.41 -2.58
N GLN A 4 32.29 -35.98 -3.40
CA GLN A 4 31.50 -35.36 -4.45
C GLN A 4 30.67 -34.22 -3.84
N LYS A 5 31.08 -32.97 -4.09
CA LYS A 5 30.23 -31.79 -3.86
C LYS A 5 29.00 -31.98 -4.73
N ALA A 6 27.85 -32.19 -4.10
CA ALA A 6 26.56 -32.12 -4.75
C ALA A 6 26.37 -30.68 -5.26
N GLY A 7 26.86 -30.43 -6.48
CA GLY A 7 26.47 -29.29 -7.29
C GLY A 7 24.99 -29.47 -7.60
N GLY A 8 24.14 -28.91 -6.75
CA GLY A 8 22.71 -28.93 -6.93
C GLY A 8 22.37 -28.36 -8.31
N ILE A 9 21.54 -29.10 -9.04
CA ILE A 9 20.99 -28.84 -10.38
C ILE A 9 20.17 -27.52 -10.44
N PHE A 10 20.15 -26.74 -9.36
CA PHE A 10 19.51 -25.43 -9.22
C PHE A 10 20.46 -24.24 -9.46
N GLY A 11 21.73 -24.48 -9.86
CA GLY A 11 22.77 -23.46 -9.95
C GLY A 11 22.62 -22.39 -11.05
N ASP A 12 21.90 -22.67 -12.14
CA ASP A 12 22.04 -21.90 -13.40
C ASP A 12 20.73 -21.39 -14.01
N TYR A 13 19.66 -21.25 -13.23
CA TYR A 13 18.47 -20.55 -13.72
C TYR A 13 18.58 -19.06 -13.36
N PRO A 14 18.89 -18.17 -14.32
CA PRO A 14 18.93 -16.72 -14.06
C PRO A 14 17.61 -16.21 -13.50
N VAL A 15 16.50 -16.91 -13.81
CA VAL A 15 15.17 -16.66 -13.27
C VAL A 15 15.13 -16.91 -11.75
N LEU A 16 15.62 -18.04 -11.24
CA LEU A 16 15.63 -18.33 -9.79
C LEU A 16 16.50 -17.33 -9.02
N ARG A 17 17.65 -16.94 -9.59
CA ARG A 17 18.52 -15.93 -8.99
C ARG A 17 17.86 -14.55 -8.98
N LEU A 18 17.15 -14.18 -10.05
CA LEU A 18 16.35 -12.96 -10.12
C LEU A 18 15.22 -12.98 -9.08
N MET A 19 14.52 -14.10 -8.90
CA MET A 19 13.43 -14.20 -7.94
C MET A 19 13.92 -14.13 -6.50
N HIS A 20 15.05 -14.77 -6.18
CA HIS A 20 15.66 -14.66 -4.85
C HIS A 20 16.12 -13.23 -4.56
N PHE A 21 16.74 -12.56 -5.53
CA PHE A 21 17.10 -11.15 -5.42
C PHE A 21 15.86 -10.26 -5.25
N LEU A 22 14.80 -10.49 -6.03
CA LEU A 22 13.57 -9.72 -5.91
C LEU A 22 12.90 -9.88 -4.55
N LEU A 23 12.90 -11.08 -3.98
CA LEU A 23 12.33 -11.35 -2.65
C LEU A 23 13.17 -10.70 -1.54
N GLU A 24 14.49 -10.73 -1.65
CA GLU A 24 15.39 -10.11 -0.66
C GLU A 24 15.31 -8.58 -0.65
N TYR A 25 15.05 -7.97 -1.81
CA TYR A 25 14.92 -6.52 -1.96
C TYR A 25 13.48 -6.03 -2.17
N ILE A 26 12.48 -6.90 -1.94
CA ILE A 26 11.08 -6.59 -2.26
C ILE A 26 10.59 -5.39 -1.45
N ASP A 27 10.98 -5.30 -0.18
CA ASP A 27 10.59 -4.22 0.71
C ASP A 27 11.12 -2.86 0.23
N TYR A 28 12.40 -2.81 -0.18
CA TYR A 28 13.00 -1.60 -0.74
C TYR A 28 12.34 -1.20 -2.07
N PHE A 29 12.02 -2.19 -2.91
CA PHE A 29 11.32 -1.96 -4.17
C PHE A 29 9.89 -1.43 -3.94
N VAL A 30 9.15 -2.00 -3.00
CA VAL A 30 7.80 -1.56 -2.58
C VAL A 30 7.86 -0.15 -2.01
N MET A 31 8.82 0.16 -1.14
CA MET A 31 8.99 1.51 -0.61
C MET A 31 9.35 2.52 -1.70
N GLY A 32 10.30 2.18 -2.58
CA GLY A 32 10.71 3.04 -3.69
C GLY A 32 9.55 3.32 -4.65
N THR A 33 8.81 2.28 -5.04
CA THR A 33 7.64 2.41 -5.91
C THR A 33 6.51 3.21 -5.24
N ALA A 34 6.25 3.01 -3.95
CA ALA A 34 5.27 3.81 -3.21
C ALA A 34 5.64 5.30 -3.16
N VAL A 35 6.92 5.63 -2.91
CA VAL A 35 7.41 7.02 -2.91
C VAL A 35 7.28 7.63 -4.31
N LEU A 36 7.73 6.93 -5.35
CA LEU A 36 7.64 7.40 -6.74
C LEU A 36 6.17 7.61 -7.17
N ALA A 37 5.29 6.66 -6.84
CA ALA A 37 3.86 6.77 -7.10
C ALA A 37 3.24 7.95 -6.36
N THR A 38 3.66 8.20 -5.11
CA THR A 38 3.23 9.36 -4.32
C THR A 38 3.67 10.67 -4.97
N VAL A 39 4.94 10.78 -5.37
CA VAL A 39 5.48 11.97 -6.06
C VAL A 39 4.73 12.22 -7.36
N TRP A 40 4.53 11.17 -8.17
CA TRP A 40 3.78 11.24 -9.42
C TRP A 40 2.34 11.73 -9.17
N TYR A 41 1.65 11.15 -8.19
CA TYR A 41 0.27 11.51 -7.86
C TYR A 41 0.16 12.94 -7.32
N CYS A 42 1.08 13.36 -6.45
CA CYS A 42 1.15 14.74 -5.95
C CYS A 42 1.35 15.72 -7.10
N ARG A 43 2.31 15.45 -7.99
CA ARG A 43 2.59 16.27 -9.17
C ARG A 43 1.34 16.38 -10.04
N PHE A 44 0.71 15.25 -10.34
CA PHE A 44 -0.50 15.19 -11.15
C PHE A 44 -1.65 16.00 -10.51
N ALA A 45 -1.93 15.81 -9.22
CA ALA A 45 -2.94 16.57 -8.50
C ALA A 45 -2.67 18.09 -8.52
N TYR A 46 -1.41 18.51 -8.35
CA TYR A 46 -1.02 19.91 -8.43
C TYR A 46 -1.19 20.51 -9.82
N THR A 47 -0.76 19.80 -10.86
CA THR A 47 -0.85 20.28 -12.24
C THR A 47 -2.29 20.36 -12.73
N THR A 48 -3.16 19.45 -12.27
CA THR A 48 -4.53 19.33 -12.78
C THR A 48 -5.53 20.16 -12.00
N PHE A 49 -5.45 20.19 -10.66
CA PHE A 49 -6.49 20.81 -9.82
C PHE A 49 -6.03 22.08 -9.10
N ARG A 50 -4.72 22.30 -8.94
CA ARG A 50 -4.16 23.37 -8.10
C ARG A 50 -4.83 23.42 -6.72
N PRO A 51 -4.79 22.30 -5.96
CA PRO A 51 -5.54 22.20 -4.71
C PRO A 51 -5.07 23.25 -3.71
N PRO A 52 -5.97 23.82 -2.88
CA PRO A 52 -5.64 24.79 -1.83
C PRO A 52 -4.97 24.11 -0.61
N ILE A 53 -4.14 23.10 -0.83
CA ILE A 53 -3.48 22.31 0.20
C ILE A 53 -1.97 22.60 0.10
N ARG A 54 -1.26 22.66 1.24
CA ARG A 54 0.20 22.80 1.25
C ARG A 54 0.85 21.53 0.69
N VAL A 55 1.96 21.68 -0.05
CA VAL A 55 2.63 20.54 -0.73
C VAL A 55 3.00 19.42 0.24
N GLY A 56 3.55 19.76 1.40
CA GLY A 56 3.89 18.77 2.43
C GLY A 56 2.67 18.05 3.01
N ALA A 57 1.54 18.75 3.18
CA ALA A 57 0.30 18.16 3.66
C ALA A 57 -0.31 17.21 2.62
N LEU A 58 -0.31 17.60 1.34
CA LEU A 58 -0.76 16.75 0.24
C LEU A 58 0.12 15.49 0.12
N TRP A 59 1.43 15.64 0.24
CA TRP A 59 2.36 14.52 0.22
C TRP A 59 2.10 13.54 1.37
N ALA A 60 1.94 14.03 2.61
CA ALA A 60 1.60 13.20 3.76
C ALA A 60 0.24 12.49 3.61
N LEU A 61 -0.76 13.17 3.02
CA LEU A 61 -2.09 12.62 2.76
C LEU A 61 -2.07 11.46 1.76
N ILE A 62 -1.19 11.50 0.77
CA ILE A 62 -1.10 10.48 -0.29
C ILE A 62 -0.14 9.37 0.11
N LEU A 63 0.99 9.70 0.73
CA LEU A 63 2.05 8.74 1.04
C LEU A 63 1.52 7.56 1.85
N GLY A 64 0.79 7.83 2.93
CA GLY A 64 0.26 6.80 3.81
C GLY A 64 -0.55 5.74 3.06
N PRO A 65 -1.72 6.10 2.48
CA PRO A 65 -2.54 5.13 1.76
C PRO A 65 -1.86 4.56 0.51
N MET A 66 -0.95 5.30 -0.15
CA MET A 66 -0.17 4.76 -1.26
C MET A 66 0.79 3.66 -0.80
N LEU A 67 1.50 3.87 0.31
CA LEU A 67 2.39 2.88 0.91
C LEU A 67 1.63 1.60 1.27
N VAL A 68 0.45 1.74 1.90
CA VAL A 68 -0.41 0.59 2.22
C VAL A 68 -0.88 -0.11 0.96
N ALA A 69 -1.36 0.62 -0.05
CA ALA A 69 -1.84 0.04 -1.30
C ALA A 69 -0.75 -0.78 -2.00
N VAL A 70 0.44 -0.20 -2.18
CA VAL A 70 1.56 -0.86 -2.88
C VAL A 70 2.07 -2.05 -2.08
N SER A 71 2.17 -1.95 -0.75
CA SER A 71 2.59 -3.06 0.12
C SER A 71 1.59 -4.21 0.10
N MET A 72 0.29 -3.93 0.19
CA MET A 72 -0.75 -4.97 0.13
C MET A 72 -0.83 -5.62 -1.25
N LEU A 73 -0.61 -4.85 -2.32
CA LEU A 73 -0.53 -5.38 -3.67
C LEU A 73 0.65 -6.35 -3.82
N ALA A 74 1.82 -5.99 -3.29
CA ALA A 74 3.00 -6.86 -3.30
C ALA A 74 2.76 -8.16 -2.52
N HIS A 75 2.20 -8.07 -1.30
CA HIS A 75 1.86 -9.26 -0.52
C HIS A 75 0.80 -10.14 -1.18
N LEU A 76 -0.20 -9.57 -1.85
CA LEU A 76 -1.17 -10.35 -2.62
C LEU A 76 -0.51 -11.08 -3.79
N ALA A 77 0.42 -10.41 -4.49
CA ALA A 77 1.17 -11.00 -5.59
C ALA A 77 2.09 -12.14 -5.10
N GLU A 78 2.78 -11.95 -3.97
CA GLU A 78 3.63 -12.97 -3.34
C GLU A 78 2.82 -14.18 -2.88
N ASN A 79 1.70 -13.96 -2.18
CA ASN A 79 0.79 -15.03 -1.75
C ASN A 79 0.23 -15.80 -2.95
N LEU A 80 -0.13 -15.10 -4.03
CA LEU A 80 -0.60 -15.72 -5.26
C LEU A 80 0.51 -16.53 -5.96
N TYR A 81 1.74 -16.01 -5.99
CA TYR A 81 2.88 -16.70 -6.56
C TYR A 81 3.16 -18.02 -5.84
N HIS A 82 3.23 -18.02 -4.50
CA HIS A 82 3.43 -19.24 -3.72
C HIS A 82 2.26 -20.21 -3.81
N ALA A 83 1.03 -19.70 -3.95
CA ALA A 83 -0.13 -20.56 -4.21
C ALA A 83 0.02 -21.27 -5.57
N LEU A 84 0.38 -20.54 -6.63
CA LEU A 84 0.62 -21.10 -7.96
C LEU A 84 1.77 -22.11 -7.96
N GLU A 85 2.87 -21.82 -7.27
CA GLU A 85 3.99 -22.75 -7.11
C GLU A 85 3.55 -24.08 -6.47
N ARG A 86 2.76 -24.01 -5.39
CA ARG A 86 2.21 -25.21 -4.74
C ARG A 86 1.21 -25.95 -5.62
N VAL A 87 0.44 -25.24 -6.46
CA VAL A 87 -0.49 -25.86 -7.42
C VAL A 87 0.30 -26.67 -8.45
N LEU A 88 1.39 -26.11 -8.98
CA LEU A 88 2.27 -26.80 -9.93
C LEU A 88 2.97 -28.02 -9.32
N GLN A 89 3.25 -27.99 -8.02
CA GLN A 89 3.80 -29.12 -7.25
C GLN A 89 2.73 -30.12 -6.77
N HIS A 90 1.46 -29.92 -7.14
CA HIS A 90 0.32 -30.73 -6.67
C HIS A 90 0.17 -30.80 -5.13
N ALA A 91 0.71 -29.81 -4.41
CA ALA A 91 0.70 -29.75 -2.95
C ALA A 91 -0.18 -28.60 -2.41
N PHE A 92 -0.98 -27.97 -3.28
CA PHE A 92 -1.84 -26.86 -2.89
C PHE A 92 -3.12 -27.34 -2.22
N HIS A 93 -3.35 -26.87 -1.00
CA HIS A 93 -4.60 -27.01 -0.26
C HIS A 93 -5.21 -25.63 -0.03
N PHE A 94 -6.47 -25.46 -0.45
CA PHE A 94 -7.21 -24.24 -0.21
C PHE A 94 -7.78 -24.26 1.21
N ASP A 95 -7.01 -23.71 2.15
CA ASP A 95 -7.41 -23.64 3.56
C ASP A 95 -8.02 -22.29 3.90
N PHE A 96 -8.81 -22.26 4.98
CA PHE A 96 -9.38 -21.02 5.53
C PHE A 96 -8.32 -19.94 5.77
N ARG A 97 -7.12 -20.34 6.22
CA ARG A 97 -5.98 -19.43 6.43
C ARG A 97 -5.58 -18.68 5.15
N PHE A 98 -5.50 -19.38 4.02
CA PHE A 98 -5.14 -18.75 2.74
C PHE A 98 -6.23 -17.77 2.29
N TYR A 99 -7.49 -18.19 2.39
CA TYR A 99 -8.62 -17.30 2.10
C TYR A 99 -8.61 -16.05 2.97
N SER A 100 -8.41 -16.17 4.29
CA SER A 100 -8.36 -15.03 5.20
C SER A 100 -7.20 -14.08 4.89
N LEU A 101 -6.03 -14.59 4.54
CA LEU A 101 -4.87 -13.77 4.14
C LEU A 101 -5.15 -12.97 2.87
N MET A 102 -5.71 -13.63 1.85
CA MET A 102 -6.07 -12.96 0.59
C MET A 102 -7.17 -11.92 0.81
N LEU A 103 -8.22 -12.27 1.57
CA LEU A 103 -9.32 -11.37 1.88
C LEU A 103 -8.82 -10.13 2.64
N MET A 104 -7.96 -10.33 3.63
CA MET A 104 -7.34 -9.23 4.38
C MET A 104 -6.57 -8.30 3.44
N GLY A 105 -5.68 -8.82 2.60
CA GLY A 105 -4.93 -8.00 1.64
C GLY A 105 -5.84 -7.19 0.71
N VAL A 106 -6.91 -7.80 0.20
CA VAL A 106 -7.91 -7.13 -0.66
C VAL A 106 -8.67 -6.04 0.09
N VAL A 107 -9.08 -6.28 1.34
CA VAL A 107 -9.78 -5.30 2.16
C VAL A 107 -8.89 -4.09 2.45
N PHE A 108 -7.64 -4.31 2.86
CA PHE A 108 -6.71 -3.21 3.12
C PHE A 108 -6.42 -2.40 1.84
N LEU A 109 -6.19 -3.08 0.73
CA LEU A 109 -6.00 -2.44 -0.58
C LEU A 109 -7.23 -1.63 -1.01
N GLY A 110 -8.44 -2.15 -0.76
CA GLY A 110 -9.69 -1.48 -1.07
C GLY A 110 -9.87 -0.21 -0.25
N ILE A 111 -9.62 -0.26 1.07
CA ILE A 111 -9.75 0.91 1.95
C ILE A 111 -8.67 1.95 1.62
N SER A 112 -7.42 1.54 1.37
CA SER A 112 -6.35 2.47 1.00
C SER A 112 -6.62 3.14 -0.36
N SER A 113 -7.13 2.39 -1.34
CA SER A 113 -7.56 2.93 -2.63
C SER A 113 -8.73 3.91 -2.48
N TYR A 114 -9.70 3.59 -1.60
CA TYR A 114 -10.78 4.49 -1.25
C TYR A 114 -10.26 5.78 -0.60
N MET A 115 -9.27 5.69 0.30
CA MET A 115 -8.62 6.89 0.88
C MET A 115 -7.98 7.76 -0.20
N LEU A 116 -7.22 7.18 -1.13
CA LEU A 116 -6.63 7.91 -2.25
C LEU A 116 -7.70 8.59 -3.11
N TRP A 117 -8.81 7.90 -3.37
CA TRP A 117 -9.96 8.47 -4.07
C TRP A 117 -10.59 9.65 -3.31
N GLN A 118 -10.66 9.60 -1.98
CA GLN A 118 -11.13 10.74 -1.20
C GLN A 118 -10.15 11.90 -1.22
N VAL A 119 -8.84 11.64 -1.19
CA VAL A 119 -7.82 12.69 -1.37
C VAL A 119 -7.97 13.35 -2.74
N TRP A 120 -8.25 12.57 -3.80
CA TRP A 120 -8.57 13.11 -5.12
C TRP A 120 -9.80 14.02 -5.11
N LEU A 121 -10.90 13.59 -4.48
CA LEU A 121 -12.11 14.40 -4.35
C LEU A 121 -11.88 15.66 -3.53
N LEU A 122 -11.02 15.59 -2.51
CA LEU A 122 -10.60 16.73 -1.72
C LEU A 122 -9.79 17.73 -2.55
N CYS A 123 -8.87 17.25 -3.41
CA CYS A 123 -8.13 18.09 -4.35
C CYS A 123 -9.06 18.80 -5.36
N ARG A 124 -10.21 18.20 -5.68
CA ARG A 124 -11.29 18.80 -6.50
C ARG A 124 -12.20 19.78 -5.73
N GLY A 125 -11.94 20.04 -4.45
CA GLY A 125 -12.71 20.98 -3.63
C GLY A 125 -13.92 20.39 -2.90
N ARG A 126 -14.11 19.05 -2.87
CA ARG A 126 -15.22 18.46 -2.08
C ARG A 126 -14.90 18.43 -0.59
N SER A 127 -15.52 19.33 0.17
CA SER A 127 -15.35 19.46 1.63
C SER A 127 -15.60 18.16 2.44
N ARG A 128 -16.63 17.40 2.07
CA ARG A 128 -17.03 16.18 2.79
C ARG A 128 -16.01 15.03 2.70
N ALA A 129 -15.04 15.10 1.78
CA ALA A 129 -14.03 14.06 1.60
C ALA A 129 -13.10 13.94 2.82
N SER A 130 -12.81 15.04 3.52
CA SER A 130 -11.96 15.05 4.73
C SER A 130 -12.46 14.10 5.82
N ARG A 131 -13.77 14.13 6.10
CA ARG A 131 -14.42 13.23 7.07
C ARG A 131 -14.34 11.77 6.64
N GLN A 132 -14.44 11.49 5.33
CA GLN A 132 -14.34 10.13 4.80
C GLN A 132 -12.91 9.59 4.88
N ILE A 133 -11.89 10.43 4.66
CA ILE A 133 -10.47 10.08 4.87
C ILE A 133 -10.24 9.70 6.34
N TRP A 134 -10.76 10.48 7.27
CA TRP A 134 -10.61 10.21 8.70
C TRP A 134 -11.27 8.89 9.12
N TRP A 135 -12.51 8.63 8.65
CA TRP A 135 -13.18 7.36 8.91
C TRP A 135 -12.43 6.17 8.31
N ALA A 136 -11.96 6.28 7.08
CA ALA A 136 -11.20 5.22 6.45
C ALA A 136 -9.88 4.96 7.20
N ALA A 137 -9.19 6.01 7.67
CA ALA A 137 -8.00 5.88 8.50
C ALA A 137 -8.28 5.16 9.83
N LEU A 138 -9.41 5.45 10.48
CA LEU A 138 -9.84 4.74 11.69
C LEU A 138 -10.15 3.27 11.43
N VAL A 139 -10.91 2.97 10.37
CA VAL A 139 -11.23 1.58 10.02
C VAL A 139 -9.95 0.79 9.74
N LEU A 140 -9.02 1.38 8.98
CA LEU A 140 -7.75 0.75 8.64
C LEU A 140 -6.87 0.54 9.88
N SER A 141 -6.83 1.52 10.78
CA SER A 141 -6.13 1.41 12.08
C SER A 141 -6.76 0.33 12.97
N GLY A 142 -8.09 0.26 13.04
CA GLY A 142 -8.81 -0.74 13.82
C GLY A 142 -8.61 -2.16 13.27
N LEU A 143 -8.61 -2.32 11.94
CA LEU A 143 -8.35 -3.61 11.28
C LEU A 143 -6.89 -4.05 11.42
N SER A 144 -5.93 -3.12 11.52
CA SER A 144 -4.51 -3.43 11.74
C SER A 144 -4.15 -3.66 13.20
N ALA A 145 -4.94 -3.17 14.16
CA ALA A 145 -4.66 -3.36 15.59
C ALA A 145 -4.35 -4.82 16.00
N PRO A 146 -5.11 -5.86 15.58
CA PRO A 146 -4.76 -7.23 15.93
C PRO A 146 -3.46 -7.72 15.30
N THR A 147 -3.07 -7.21 14.12
CA THR A 147 -1.85 -7.67 13.44
C THR A 147 -0.57 -7.16 14.10
N VAL A 148 -0.64 -6.01 14.77
CA VAL A 148 0.48 -5.42 15.55
C VAL A 148 1.02 -6.38 16.61
N VAL A 149 0.14 -7.16 17.25
CA VAL A 149 0.53 -8.13 18.28
C VAL A 149 1.35 -9.28 17.69
N PHE A 150 1.09 -9.63 16.43
CA PHE A 150 1.70 -10.79 15.77
C PHE A 150 2.93 -10.42 14.95
N THR A 151 2.93 -9.27 14.28
CA THR A 151 4.06 -8.83 13.44
C THR A 151 4.29 -7.33 13.52
N PRO A 152 5.56 -6.88 13.64
CA PRO A 152 5.90 -5.46 13.63
C PRO A 152 5.54 -4.79 12.30
N ILE A 153 5.50 -5.56 11.20
CA ILE A 153 5.05 -5.10 9.87
C ILE A 153 3.58 -4.67 9.90
N GLY A 154 2.77 -5.26 10.80
CA GLY A 154 1.37 -4.87 11.03
C GLY A 154 1.18 -3.43 11.50
N LEU A 155 2.24 -2.75 11.96
CA LEU A 155 2.20 -1.32 12.32
C LEU A 155 2.23 -0.38 11.12
N LEU A 156 2.73 -0.81 9.97
CA LEU A 156 2.89 0.06 8.79
C LEU A 156 1.58 0.74 8.39
N PRO A 157 0.43 0.03 8.30
CA PRO A 157 -0.82 0.67 7.90
C PRO A 157 -1.34 1.67 8.94
N THR A 158 -1.12 1.39 10.24
CA THR A 158 -1.47 2.31 11.32
C THR A 158 -0.62 3.58 11.27
N LEU A 159 0.70 3.45 11.10
CA LEU A 159 1.63 4.58 10.98
C LEU A 159 1.33 5.43 9.74
N ALA A 160 1.06 4.77 8.61
CA ALA A 160 0.63 5.43 7.38
C ALA A 160 -0.65 6.25 7.59
N CYS A 161 -1.66 5.70 8.28
CA CYS A 161 -2.88 6.42 8.63
C CYS A 161 -2.61 7.63 9.54
N VAL A 162 -1.73 7.50 10.53
CA VAL A 162 -1.34 8.63 11.41
C VAL A 162 -0.74 9.76 10.59
N VAL A 163 0.21 9.47 9.69
CA VAL A 163 0.83 10.48 8.81
C VAL A 163 -0.22 11.20 7.97
N SER A 164 -1.18 10.46 7.40
CA SER A 164 -2.24 11.07 6.59
C SER A 164 -3.22 11.91 7.42
N VAL A 165 -3.57 11.48 8.64
CA VAL A 165 -4.43 12.26 9.55
C VAL A 165 -3.72 13.53 10.04
N VAL A 166 -2.41 13.46 10.29
CA VAL A 166 -1.61 14.66 10.59
C VAL A 166 -1.61 15.61 9.38
N GLY A 167 -1.47 15.08 8.17
CA GLY A 167 -1.60 15.86 6.92
C GLY A 167 -2.93 16.60 6.80
N LEU A 168 -4.06 15.99 7.21
CA LEU A 168 -5.37 16.64 7.21
C LEU A 168 -5.41 17.93 8.05
N ARG A 169 -4.66 18.00 9.17
CA ARG A 169 -4.64 19.19 10.05
C ARG A 169 -4.02 20.42 9.40
N PHE A 170 -3.20 20.23 8.36
CA PHE A 170 -2.47 21.31 7.68
C PHE A 170 -3.12 21.76 6.36
N ILE A 171 -4.38 21.38 6.12
CA ILE A 171 -5.16 21.88 4.99
C ILE A 171 -5.51 23.35 5.22
N TYR A 172 -4.88 24.23 4.44
CA TYR A 172 -5.01 25.69 4.57
C TYR A 172 -6.05 26.22 3.59
N LYS A 173 -7.33 26.15 3.99
CA LYS A 173 -8.41 27.11 3.69
C LYS A 173 -9.74 26.45 4.10
N PRO A 174 -10.61 27.13 4.87
CA PRO A 174 -11.98 26.68 5.01
C PRO A 174 -12.59 26.58 3.62
N ILE A 175 -13.09 25.39 3.27
CA ILE A 175 -13.61 25.06 1.94
C ILE A 175 -14.88 25.86 1.62
N GLU A 176 -15.40 26.62 2.59
CA GLU A 176 -16.55 27.51 2.48
C GLU A 176 -16.38 28.65 1.47
N GLU A 177 -15.14 29.00 1.07
CA GLU A 177 -14.89 30.05 0.08
C GLU A 177 -14.70 29.57 -1.36
N LEU A 178 -14.62 28.25 -1.64
CA LEU A 178 -14.63 27.76 -3.02
C LEU A 178 -16.07 27.65 -3.51
N GLN A 179 -16.62 28.77 -3.98
CA GLN A 179 -17.82 28.74 -4.82
C GLN A 179 -17.59 27.80 -6.02
N PRO A 180 -18.60 27.03 -6.44
CA PRO A 180 -18.50 26.27 -7.69
C PRO A 180 -18.28 27.26 -8.82
N VAL A 181 -17.17 27.15 -9.53
CA VAL A 181 -17.01 27.79 -10.84
C VAL A 181 -18.07 27.15 -11.73
N ALA A 182 -19.02 27.97 -12.16
CA ALA A 182 -20.13 27.61 -13.04
C ALA A 182 -19.65 27.07 -14.40
#